data_AF-A0A2E6H4K5-F1
#
_entry.id   AF-A0A2E6H4K5-F1
#
_cell.length_a   1.000
_cell.length_b   1.000
_cell.length_c   1.000
_cell.angle_alpha   90.00
_cell.angle_beta   90.00
_cell.angle_gamma   90.00
#
_symmetry.space_group_name_H-M   'P 1'
#
loop_
_entity.id
_entity.type
_entity.pdbx_description
1 polymer ?
#
loop_
_entity_poly.entity_id
_entity_poly.type
_entity_poly.pdbx_seq_one_letter_code
_entity_poly.pdbx_strand_id
1 'polypeptide(L)'
;MSLMETIYKRSYGKKGKELTALFQALSAIVFIILAFLMKDQVHFLLLFMFEGVGQIFFAWENKRAVEEGNFQVKYFEPSTLITFSVVSFALAIVVRFHLAISILPEKALLFNILTAVSILLWLILHFFGDEKKDLYGGIFIVLSSFVLGATFIYVGTSPTIGYNLVTYGFLIMFSTLFLKPWVAELLNIFLWIHLFTLVQAL
;
A
#
# COMPACT_ATOMS: atom_id res chain seq x y z
N MET A 1 -0.82 -24.42 -15.66
CA MET A 1 -0.32 -23.68 -14.49
C MET A 1 -1.35 -22.63 -14.14
N SER A 2 -1.85 -22.60 -12.92
CA SER A 2 -2.86 -21.61 -12.51
C SER A 2 -2.23 -20.21 -12.33
N LEU A 3 -3.04 -19.15 -12.39
CA LEU A 3 -2.59 -17.78 -12.11
C LEU A 3 -1.95 -17.68 -10.71
N MET A 4 -2.53 -18.36 -9.72
CA MET A 4 -2.00 -18.40 -8.35
C MET A 4 -0.63 -19.08 -8.27
N GLU A 5 -0.46 -20.25 -8.88
CA GLU A 5 0.85 -20.92 -8.95
C GLU A 5 1.92 -20.03 -9.60
N THR A 6 1.50 -19.23 -10.58
CA THR A 6 2.38 -18.30 -11.28
C THR A 6 2.85 -17.17 -10.37
N ILE A 7 1.94 -16.59 -9.56
CA ILE A 7 2.27 -15.57 -8.55
C ILE A 7 3.25 -16.15 -7.52
N TYR A 8 2.94 -17.33 -6.97
CA TYR A 8 3.77 -17.97 -5.94
C TYR A 8 5.19 -18.29 -6.41
N LYS A 9 5.36 -18.78 -7.65
CA LYS A 9 6.69 -19.08 -8.18
C LYS A 9 7.55 -17.83 -8.35
N ARG A 10 6.95 -16.67 -8.63
CA ARG A 10 7.68 -15.40 -8.81
C ARG A 10 8.09 -14.74 -7.51
N SER A 11 7.35 -15.01 -6.43
CA SER A 11 7.67 -14.54 -5.09
C SER A 11 8.70 -15.41 -4.36
N TYR A 12 9.19 -16.48 -4.99
CA TYR A 12 10.16 -17.41 -4.41
C TYR A 12 11.61 -17.10 -4.82
N GLY A 13 12.53 -17.27 -3.86
CA GLY A 13 13.97 -17.30 -4.10
C GLY A 13 14.74 -16.25 -3.29
N LYS A 14 15.89 -16.64 -2.73
CA LYS A 14 16.69 -15.84 -1.80
C LYS A 14 16.97 -14.43 -2.32
N LYS A 15 17.57 -14.31 -3.51
CA LYS A 15 17.87 -13.01 -4.15
C LYS A 15 16.62 -12.16 -4.39
N GLY A 16 15.50 -12.78 -4.73
CA GLY A 16 14.24 -12.07 -4.94
C GLY A 16 13.73 -11.44 -3.64
N LYS A 17 13.78 -12.20 -2.54
CA LYS A 17 13.35 -11.73 -1.22
C LYS A 17 14.30 -10.68 -0.63
N GLU A 18 15.62 -10.86 -0.77
CA GLU A 18 16.63 -9.86 -0.39
C GLU A 18 16.44 -8.53 -1.12
N LEU A 19 16.22 -8.57 -2.44
CA LEU A 19 15.93 -7.37 -3.22
C LEU A 19 14.60 -6.74 -2.79
N THR A 20 13.59 -7.54 -2.49
CA THR A 20 12.29 -7.02 -2.02
C THR A 20 12.46 -6.28 -0.70
N ALA A 21 13.16 -6.89 0.27
CA ALA A 21 13.48 -6.24 1.54
C ALA A 21 14.26 -4.93 1.36
N LEU A 22 15.25 -4.90 0.45
CA LEU A 22 16.01 -3.70 0.11
C LEU A 22 15.11 -2.60 -0.45
N PHE A 23 14.27 -2.90 -1.44
CA PHE A 23 13.42 -1.88 -2.05
C PHE A 23 12.31 -1.41 -1.11
N GLN A 24 11.81 -2.26 -0.21
CA GLN A 24 10.90 -1.83 0.85
C GLN A 24 11.58 -0.87 1.84
N ALA A 25 12.84 -1.14 2.22
CA ALA A 25 13.60 -0.21 3.04
C ALA A 25 13.85 1.13 2.33
N LEU A 26 14.13 1.10 1.03
CA LEU A 26 14.25 2.31 0.21
C LEU A 26 12.91 3.06 0.10
N SER A 27 11.80 2.36 -0.11
CA SER A 27 10.44 2.94 -0.08
C SER A 27 10.18 3.64 1.24
N ALA A 28 10.50 3.00 2.37
CA ALA A 28 10.34 3.61 3.69
C ALA A 28 11.10 4.92 3.83
N ILE A 29 12.38 4.96 3.42
CA ILE A 29 13.20 6.17 3.46
C ILE A 29 12.58 7.28 2.61
N VAL A 30 12.18 6.95 1.37
CA VAL A 30 11.53 7.91 0.48
C VAL A 30 10.26 8.45 1.13
N PHE A 31 9.37 7.58 1.62
CA PHE A 31 8.12 7.99 2.24
C PHE A 31 8.32 8.89 3.46
N ILE A 32 9.27 8.57 4.33
CA ILE A 32 9.57 9.40 5.50
C ILE A 32 10.08 10.78 5.06
N ILE A 33 10.96 10.86 4.06
CA ILE A 33 11.42 12.14 3.51
C ILE A 33 10.24 12.94 2.94
N LEU A 34 9.41 12.30 2.10
CA LEU A 34 8.24 12.94 1.50
C LEU A 34 7.27 13.44 2.58
N ALA A 35 7.06 12.66 3.65
CA ALA A 35 6.24 13.06 4.78
C ALA A 35 6.75 14.36 5.43
N PHE A 36 8.05 14.44 5.75
CA PHE A 36 8.64 15.65 6.33
C PHE A 36 8.53 16.87 5.40
N LEU A 37 8.65 16.66 4.09
CA LEU A 37 8.46 17.72 3.09
C LEU A 37 6.99 18.17 2.96
N MET A 38 6.04 17.40 3.50
CA MET A 38 4.60 17.71 3.52
C MET A 38 4.06 18.04 4.91
N LYS A 39 4.92 18.47 5.83
CA LYS A 39 4.56 18.79 7.22
C LYS A 39 3.34 19.73 7.36
N ASP A 40 3.12 20.61 6.38
CA ASP A 40 2.04 21.60 6.39
C ASP A 40 0.71 21.04 5.81
N GLN A 41 0.74 19.85 5.21
CA GLN A 41 -0.43 19.14 4.66
C GLN A 41 -0.71 17.87 5.47
N VAL A 42 -1.39 18.03 6.61
CA VAL A 42 -1.55 16.98 7.65
C VAL A 42 -2.01 15.62 7.11
N HIS A 43 -2.99 15.56 6.22
CA HIS A 43 -3.47 14.28 5.67
C HIS A 43 -2.41 13.59 4.81
N PHE A 44 -1.68 14.34 3.97
CA PHE A 44 -0.61 13.77 3.16
C PHE A 44 0.60 13.40 4.02
N LEU A 45 0.96 14.22 5.01
CA LEU A 45 1.97 13.89 6.03
C LEU A 45 1.66 12.53 6.68
N LEU A 46 0.45 12.35 7.20
CA LEU A 46 0.05 11.10 7.86
C LEU A 46 0.04 9.93 6.88
N LEU A 47 -0.45 10.13 5.65
CA LEU A 47 -0.45 9.11 4.62
C LEU A 47 0.97 8.59 4.35
N PHE A 48 1.90 9.50 4.08
CA PHE A 48 3.30 9.15 3.82
C PHE A 48 4.00 8.53 5.04
N MET A 49 3.74 9.03 6.24
CA MET A 49 4.29 8.43 7.47
C MET A 49 3.83 6.99 7.65
N PHE A 50 2.53 6.71 7.51
CA PHE A 50 2.00 5.37 7.72
C PHE A 50 2.41 4.38 6.61
N GLU A 51 2.49 4.83 5.35
CA GLU A 51 3.09 4.03 4.27
C GLU A 51 4.57 3.73 4.60
N GLY A 52 5.35 4.73 5.01
CA GLY A 52 6.76 4.56 5.35
C GLY A 52 6.99 3.59 6.52
N VAL A 53 6.25 3.73 7.61
CA VAL A 53 6.34 2.85 8.78
C VAL A 53 5.95 1.41 8.42
N GLY A 54 4.91 1.21 7.61
CA GLY A 54 4.52 -0.13 7.16
C GLY A 54 5.65 -0.81 6.37
N GLN A 55 6.29 -0.05 5.48
CA GLN A 55 7.41 -0.53 4.68
C GLN A 55 8.64 -0.90 5.52
N ILE A 56 8.93 -0.20 6.63
CA ILE A 56 10.01 -0.59 7.57
C ILE A 56 9.77 -1.99 8.11
N PHE A 57 8.57 -2.24 8.64
CA PHE A 57 8.25 -3.51 9.28
C PHE A 57 8.24 -4.67 8.26
N PHE A 58 7.75 -4.44 7.04
CA PHE A 58 7.87 -5.43 5.96
C PHE A 58 9.31 -5.68 5.52
N ALA A 59 10.15 -4.65 5.41
CA ALA A 59 11.55 -4.83 5.06
C ALA A 59 12.28 -5.67 6.12
N TRP A 60 12.03 -5.40 7.41
CA TRP A 60 12.59 -6.18 8.51
C TRP A 60 12.09 -7.61 8.55
N GLU A 61 10.80 -7.85 8.34
CA GLU A 61 10.27 -9.22 8.25
C GLU A 61 10.93 -9.98 7.11
N ASN A 62 10.99 -9.40 5.92
CA ASN A 62 11.58 -10.07 4.76
C ASN A 62 13.07 -10.34 4.97
N LYS A 63 13.80 -9.45 5.64
CA LYS A 63 15.19 -9.68 6.03
C LYS A 63 15.31 -10.83 7.04
N ARG A 64 14.56 -10.80 8.14
CA ARG A 64 14.57 -11.85 9.17
C ARG A 64 14.26 -13.22 8.56
N ALA A 65 13.22 -13.29 7.72
CA ALA A 65 12.81 -14.54 7.11
C ALA A 65 13.85 -15.10 6.12
N VAL A 66 14.69 -14.26 5.49
CA VAL A 66 15.85 -14.75 4.70
C VAL A 66 16.89 -15.40 5.60
N GLU A 67 17.16 -14.82 6.77
CA GLU A 67 18.10 -15.37 7.77
C GLU A 67 17.60 -16.72 8.33
N GLU A 68 16.28 -16.90 8.41
CA GLU A 68 15.62 -18.14 8.83
C GLU A 68 15.46 -19.18 7.69
N GLY A 69 15.90 -18.87 6.46
CA GLY A 69 15.81 -19.78 5.32
C GLY A 69 14.44 -19.83 4.62
N ASN A 70 13.51 -18.94 4.98
CA ASN A 70 12.22 -18.79 4.29
C ASN A 70 12.37 -17.81 3.12
N PHE A 71 12.44 -18.34 1.90
CA PHE A 71 12.69 -17.55 0.68
C PHE A 71 11.43 -17.13 -0.09
N GLN A 72 10.24 -17.36 0.46
CA GLN A 72 8.99 -16.91 -0.15
C GLN A 72 8.63 -15.53 0.40
N VAL A 73 8.34 -14.57 -0.47
CA VAL A 73 7.74 -13.30 -0.05
C VAL A 73 6.28 -13.58 0.29
N LYS A 74 5.92 -13.35 1.56
CA LYS A 74 4.55 -13.35 2.07
C LYS A 74 4.33 -12.10 2.90
N TYR A 75 3.18 -11.46 2.75
CA TYR A 75 2.90 -10.15 3.35
C TYR A 75 1.96 -10.23 4.56
N PHE A 76 1.26 -11.34 4.77
CA PHE A 76 0.25 -11.51 5.82
C PHE A 76 0.41 -12.83 6.59
N GLU A 77 1.62 -13.40 6.59
CA GLU A 77 1.98 -14.52 7.47
C GLU A 77 2.03 -14.02 8.93
N PRO A 78 1.49 -14.76 9.92
CA PRO A 78 1.41 -14.26 11.29
C PRO A 78 2.81 -14.05 11.88
N SER A 79 3.19 -12.79 12.04
CA SER A 79 4.39 -12.38 12.78
C SER A 79 4.12 -11.03 13.43
N THR A 80 4.80 -10.73 14.53
CA THR A 80 4.70 -9.42 15.19
C THR A 80 5.03 -8.26 14.24
N LEU A 81 6.05 -8.41 13.38
CA LEU A 81 6.45 -7.38 12.41
C LEU A 81 5.38 -7.21 11.33
N ILE A 82 4.82 -8.30 10.82
CA ILE A 82 3.71 -8.26 9.87
C ILE A 82 2.49 -7.56 10.49
N THR A 83 2.15 -7.85 11.75
CA THR A 83 1.03 -7.19 12.44
C THR A 83 1.24 -5.67 12.52
N PHE A 84 2.44 -5.19 12.87
CA PHE A 84 2.73 -3.76 12.89
C PHE A 84 2.62 -3.12 11.51
N SER A 85 3.15 -3.80 10.49
CA SER A 85 3.05 -3.35 9.11
C SER A 85 1.59 -3.20 8.65
N VAL A 86 0.79 -4.24 8.89
CA VAL A 86 -0.64 -4.31 8.58
C VAL A 86 -1.41 -3.19 9.27
N VAL A 87 -1.17 -2.95 10.57
CA VAL A 87 -1.80 -1.84 11.30
C VAL A 87 -1.44 -0.49 10.70
N SER A 88 -0.17 -0.29 10.32
CA SER A 88 0.28 0.95 9.67
C SER A 88 -0.45 1.19 8.35
N PHE A 89 -0.54 0.18 7.48
CA PHE A 89 -1.28 0.31 6.23
C PHE A 89 -2.79 0.50 6.44
N ALA A 90 -3.37 -0.04 7.51
CA ALA A 90 -4.75 0.25 7.91
C ALA A 90 -4.98 1.72 8.21
N LEU A 91 -4.05 2.35 8.93
CA LEU A 91 -4.09 3.79 9.18
C LEU A 91 -3.95 4.58 7.87
N ALA A 92 -3.10 4.15 6.94
CA ALA A 92 -3.01 4.77 5.61
C ALA A 92 -4.35 4.71 4.83
N ILE A 93 -5.08 3.59 4.90
CA ILE A 93 -6.42 3.47 4.31
C ILE A 93 -7.41 4.45 4.96
N VAL A 94 -7.40 4.56 6.29
CA VAL A 94 -8.26 5.52 7.02
C VAL A 94 -7.96 6.94 6.57
N VAL A 95 -6.68 7.31 6.44
CA VAL A 95 -6.27 8.64 5.97
C VAL A 95 -6.76 8.91 4.55
N ARG A 96 -6.67 7.94 3.63
CA ARG A 96 -7.20 8.08 2.26
C ARG A 96 -8.69 8.38 2.24
N PHE A 97 -9.48 7.63 3.01
CA PHE A 97 -10.92 7.90 3.06
C PHE A 97 -11.24 9.22 3.75
N HIS A 98 -10.50 9.60 4.80
CA HIS A 98 -10.66 10.90 5.42
C HIS A 98 -10.34 12.07 4.46
N LEU A 99 -9.35 11.89 3.58
CA LEU A 99 -9.06 12.85 2.51
C LEU A 99 -10.20 12.89 1.47
N ALA A 100 -10.78 11.74 1.12
CA ALA A 100 -11.96 11.70 0.24
C ALA A 100 -13.16 12.44 0.87
N ILE A 101 -13.37 12.32 2.19
CA ILE A 101 -14.40 13.05 2.93
C ILE A 101 -14.16 14.56 2.87
N SER A 102 -12.92 15.03 3.03
CA SER A 102 -12.64 16.46 2.98
C SER A 102 -12.85 17.07 1.59
N ILE A 103 -12.74 16.25 0.53
CA ILE A 103 -12.98 16.67 -0.86
C ILE A 103 -14.45 16.59 -1.25
N LEU A 104 -15.18 15.59 -0.75
CA LEU A 104 -16.57 15.30 -1.11
C LEU A 104 -17.43 15.05 0.17
N PRO A 105 -17.66 16.10 0.99
CA PRO A 105 -18.24 15.97 2.32
C PRO A 105 -19.68 15.46 2.32
N GLU A 106 -20.45 15.70 1.26
CA GLU A 106 -21.81 15.18 1.11
C GLU A 106 -21.86 13.65 0.98
N LYS A 107 -20.73 13.00 0.72
CA LYS A 107 -20.58 11.53 0.70
C LYS A 107 -19.88 10.99 1.95
N ALA A 108 -19.73 11.80 3.01
CA ALA A 108 -19.02 11.39 4.23
C ALA A 108 -19.50 10.07 4.83
N LEU A 109 -20.82 9.86 4.89
CA LEU A 109 -21.40 8.62 5.39
C LEU A 109 -20.95 7.40 4.57
N LEU A 110 -20.94 7.52 3.24
CA LEU A 110 -20.49 6.44 2.35
C LEU A 110 -19.03 6.09 2.61
N PHE A 111 -18.13 7.07 2.68
CA PHE A 111 -16.71 6.82 2.94
C PHE A 111 -16.45 6.24 4.33
N ASN A 112 -17.19 6.67 5.34
CA ASN A 112 -17.11 6.08 6.68
C ASN A 112 -17.56 4.61 6.68
N ILE A 113 -18.65 4.28 5.97
CA ILE A 113 -19.10 2.89 5.81
C ILE A 113 -18.03 2.06 5.08
N LEU A 114 -17.47 2.57 3.97
CA LEU A 114 -16.42 1.89 3.22
C LEU A 114 -15.17 1.66 4.08
N THR A 115 -14.78 2.63 4.90
CA THR A 115 -13.66 2.51 5.83
C THR A 115 -13.92 1.42 6.87
N ALA A 116 -15.08 1.45 7.53
CA ALA A 116 -15.45 0.48 8.55
C ALA A 116 -15.52 -0.95 7.98
N VAL A 117 -16.15 -1.12 6.82
CA VAL A 117 -16.24 -2.40 6.12
C VAL A 117 -14.86 -2.90 5.70
N SER A 118 -13.99 -2.03 5.19
CA SER A 118 -12.62 -2.40 4.80
C SER A 118 -11.80 -2.89 5.99
N ILE A 119 -11.87 -2.19 7.13
CA ILE A 119 -11.18 -2.59 8.36
C ILE A 119 -11.74 -3.92 8.89
N LEU A 120 -13.06 -4.06 8.97
CA LEU A 120 -13.71 -5.28 9.46
C LEU A 120 -13.34 -6.49 8.60
N LEU A 121 -13.46 -6.37 7.27
CA LEU A 121 -13.09 -7.45 6.35
C LEU A 121 -11.61 -7.78 6.47
N TRP A 122 -10.75 -6.76 6.62
CA TRP A 122 -9.31 -6.98 6.78
C TRP A 122 -8.99 -7.72 8.09
N LEU A 123 -9.61 -7.35 9.21
CA LEU A 123 -9.47 -8.08 10.48
C LEU A 123 -9.94 -9.53 10.34
N ILE A 124 -11.09 -9.76 9.70
CA ILE A 124 -11.60 -11.11 9.44
C ILE A 124 -10.59 -11.93 8.64
N LEU A 125 -10.05 -11.37 7.56
CA LEU A 125 -9.09 -12.07 6.70
C LEU A 125 -7.75 -12.32 7.41
N HIS A 126 -7.29 -11.39 8.23
CA HIS A 126 -6.05 -11.54 8.98
C HIS A 126 -6.16 -12.65 10.02
N PHE A 127 -7.24 -12.68 10.81
CA PHE A 127 -7.40 -13.63 11.91
C PHE A 127 -8.03 -14.97 11.49
N PHE A 128 -8.93 -14.99 10.50
CA PHE A 128 -9.73 -16.18 10.15
C PHE A 128 -9.55 -16.64 8.69
N GLY A 129 -8.78 -15.92 7.87
CA GLY A 129 -8.56 -16.32 6.47
C GLY A 129 -7.65 -17.54 6.32
N ASP A 130 -7.81 -18.27 5.22
CA ASP A 130 -6.88 -19.30 4.75
C ASP A 130 -5.65 -18.68 4.05
N GLU A 131 -4.79 -19.51 3.43
CA GLU A 131 -3.50 -19.18 2.78
C GLU A 131 -3.47 -18.00 1.78
N LYS A 132 -4.61 -17.39 1.45
CA LYS A 132 -4.74 -16.30 0.45
C LYS A 132 -4.85 -14.89 1.04
N LYS A 133 -4.48 -14.70 2.31
CA LYS A 133 -4.52 -13.40 3.02
C LYS A 133 -3.82 -12.27 2.23
N ASP A 134 -2.70 -12.60 1.59
CA ASP A 134 -1.90 -11.66 0.80
C ASP A 134 -2.66 -11.03 -0.38
N LEU A 135 -3.47 -11.82 -1.07
CA LEU A 135 -4.26 -11.34 -2.20
C LEU A 135 -5.34 -10.36 -1.73
N TYR A 136 -6.07 -10.73 -0.66
CA TYR A 136 -7.17 -9.92 -0.18
C TYR A 136 -6.70 -8.63 0.49
N GLY A 137 -5.61 -8.67 1.26
CA GLY A 137 -5.02 -7.46 1.84
C GLY A 137 -4.57 -6.46 0.77
N GLY A 138 -3.94 -6.94 -0.31
CA GLY A 138 -3.58 -6.11 -1.45
C GLY A 138 -4.78 -5.44 -2.13
N ILE A 139 -5.92 -6.15 -2.23
CA ILE A 139 -7.15 -5.60 -2.80
C ILE A 139 -7.64 -4.36 -2.03
N PHE A 140 -7.59 -4.34 -0.70
CA PHE A 140 -8.04 -3.17 0.08
C PHE A 140 -7.16 -1.94 -0.15
N ILE A 141 -5.84 -2.12 -0.23
CA ILE A 141 -4.90 -1.03 -0.50
C ILE A 141 -5.17 -0.45 -1.90
N VAL A 142 -5.35 -1.31 -2.90
CA VAL A 142 -5.68 -0.90 -4.28
C VAL A 142 -7.01 -0.16 -4.33
N LEU A 143 -8.07 -0.71 -3.72
CA LEU A 143 -9.40 -0.11 -3.74
C LEU A 143 -9.44 1.24 -3.05
N SER A 144 -8.79 1.39 -1.89
CA SER A 144 -8.74 2.67 -1.17
C SER A 144 -8.08 3.78 -1.98
N SER A 145 -7.00 3.45 -2.70
CA SER A 145 -6.31 4.38 -3.59
C SER A 145 -7.16 4.73 -4.81
N PHE A 146 -7.84 3.74 -5.37
CA PHE A 146 -8.75 3.94 -6.50
C PHE A 146 -9.93 4.84 -6.14
N VAL A 147 -10.58 4.61 -4.99
CA VAL A 147 -11.72 5.42 -4.54
C VAL A 147 -11.32 6.87 -4.30
N LEU A 148 -10.20 7.11 -3.63
CA LEU A 148 -9.68 8.47 -3.44
C LEU A 148 -9.36 9.13 -4.80
N GLY A 149 -8.69 8.41 -5.69
CA GLY A 149 -8.35 8.93 -7.02
C GLY A 149 -9.57 9.29 -7.86
N ALA A 150 -10.58 8.42 -7.87
CA ALA A 150 -11.87 8.66 -8.52
C ALA A 150 -12.59 9.88 -7.93
N THR A 151 -12.49 10.08 -6.61
CA THR A 151 -13.07 11.26 -5.93
C THR A 151 -12.44 12.57 -6.42
N PHE A 152 -11.11 12.61 -6.51
CA PHE A 152 -10.39 13.78 -7.07
C PHE A 152 -10.77 14.07 -8.53
N ILE A 153 -10.93 13.04 -9.36
CA ILE A 153 -11.35 13.19 -10.75
C ILE A 153 -12.78 13.71 -10.84
N TYR A 154 -13.68 13.16 -10.02
CA TYR A 154 -15.11 13.51 -10.03
C TYR A 154 -15.35 14.97 -9.63
N VAL A 155 -14.69 15.46 -8.58
CA VAL A 155 -14.87 16.85 -8.11
C VAL A 155 -14.17 17.88 -9.01
N GLY A 156 -13.10 17.48 -9.70
CA GLY A 156 -12.41 18.33 -10.67
C GLY A 156 -11.44 19.36 -10.07
N THR A 157 -11.29 19.45 -8.74
CA THR A 157 -10.36 20.39 -8.09
C THR A 157 -8.89 20.04 -8.34
N SER A 158 -8.55 18.77 -8.54
CA SER A 158 -7.18 18.30 -8.84
C SER A 158 -7.17 16.95 -9.58
N PRO A 159 -7.67 16.89 -10.81
CA PRO A 159 -7.86 15.61 -11.53
C PRO A 159 -6.55 14.87 -11.79
N THR A 160 -5.41 15.57 -11.90
CA THR A 160 -4.08 14.98 -12.07
C THR A 160 -3.65 14.12 -10.89
N ILE A 161 -3.90 14.57 -9.66
CA ILE A 161 -3.70 13.77 -8.44
C ILE A 161 -4.57 12.52 -8.49
N GLY A 162 -5.83 12.69 -8.92
CA GLY A 162 -6.76 11.59 -9.08
C GLY A 162 -6.29 10.53 -10.08
N TYR A 163 -5.84 10.94 -11.27
CA TYR A 163 -5.29 10.03 -12.27
C TYR A 163 -4.03 9.31 -11.77
N ASN A 164 -3.16 9.99 -11.01
CA ASN A 164 -1.98 9.37 -10.41
C ASN A 164 -2.39 8.26 -9.42
N LEU A 165 -3.33 8.52 -8.51
CA LEU A 165 -3.81 7.54 -7.53
C LEU A 165 -4.53 6.35 -8.17
N VAL A 166 -5.30 6.56 -9.23
CA VAL A 166 -5.93 5.48 -10.01
C VAL A 166 -4.87 4.64 -10.71
N THR A 167 -3.90 5.29 -11.36
CA THR A 167 -2.77 4.62 -12.01
C THR A 167 -1.97 3.80 -11.01
N TYR A 168 -1.76 4.33 -9.81
CA TYR A 168 -1.14 3.62 -8.70
C TYR A 168 -1.89 2.35 -8.31
N GLY A 169 -3.21 2.43 -8.13
CA GLY A 169 -4.03 1.25 -7.86
C GLY A 169 -3.90 0.17 -8.94
N PHE A 170 -3.99 0.54 -10.21
CA PHE A 170 -3.81 -0.38 -11.33
C PHE A 170 -2.39 -0.97 -11.37
N LEU A 171 -1.38 -0.14 -11.14
CA LEU A 171 0.01 -0.56 -11.22
C LEU A 171 0.34 -1.56 -10.10
N ILE A 172 -0.14 -1.38 -8.87
CA ILE A 172 0.00 -2.40 -7.81
C ILE A 172 -0.65 -3.71 -8.24
N MET A 173 -1.89 -3.65 -8.73
CA MET A 173 -2.63 -4.84 -9.15
C MET A 173 -1.87 -5.58 -10.27
N PHE A 174 -1.51 -4.89 -11.35
CA PHE A 174 -0.79 -5.49 -12.48
C PHE A 174 0.62 -5.94 -12.09
N SER A 175 1.34 -5.18 -11.26
CA SER A 175 2.68 -5.55 -10.82
C SER A 175 2.65 -6.82 -9.97
N THR A 176 1.66 -6.97 -9.10
CA THR A 176 1.44 -8.20 -8.32
C THR A 176 1.13 -9.39 -9.23
N LEU A 177 0.37 -9.16 -10.30
CA LEU A 177 -0.02 -10.21 -11.25
C LEU A 177 1.07 -10.60 -12.26
N PHE A 178 2.00 -9.70 -12.60
CA PHE A 178 2.89 -9.86 -13.75
C PHE A 178 4.38 -9.67 -13.46
N LEU A 179 4.75 -8.95 -12.40
CA LEU A 179 6.14 -8.61 -12.12
C LEU A 179 6.70 -9.39 -10.93
N LYS A 180 8.02 -9.28 -10.72
CA LYS A 180 8.65 -9.74 -9.48
C LYS A 180 8.36 -8.73 -8.37
N PRO A 181 8.20 -9.15 -7.10
CA PRO A 181 7.83 -8.25 -6.00
C PRO A 181 8.74 -7.02 -5.88
N TRP A 182 10.06 -7.21 -5.97
CA TRP A 182 11.02 -6.10 -5.91
C TRP A 182 10.89 -5.07 -7.06
N VAL A 183 10.43 -5.50 -8.25
CA VAL A 183 10.17 -4.58 -9.37
C VAL A 183 8.90 -3.77 -9.10
N ALA A 184 7.89 -4.40 -8.50
CA ALA A 184 6.67 -3.71 -8.07
C ALA A 184 6.98 -2.61 -7.05
N GLU A 185 7.84 -2.89 -6.07
CA GLU A 185 8.28 -1.89 -5.07
C GLU A 185 9.05 -0.73 -5.70
N LEU A 186 9.88 -0.98 -6.71
CA LEU A 186 10.54 0.10 -7.46
C LEU A 186 9.54 1.03 -8.15
N LEU A 187 8.54 0.47 -8.84
CA LEU A 187 7.51 1.25 -9.52
C LEU A 187 6.64 2.01 -8.51
N ASN A 188 6.37 1.41 -7.35
CA ASN A 188 5.67 2.03 -6.23
C ASN A 188 6.38 3.33 -5.81
N ILE A 189 7.70 3.29 -5.58
CA ILE A 189 8.50 4.48 -5.22
C ILE A 189 8.34 5.61 -6.25
N PHE A 190 8.48 5.32 -7.54
CA PHE A 190 8.38 6.34 -8.59
C PHE A 190 7.01 7.01 -8.63
N LEU A 191 5.93 6.24 -8.49
CA LEU A 191 4.58 6.77 -8.52
C LEU A 191 4.29 7.71 -7.35
N TRP A 192 4.79 7.39 -6.16
CA TRP A 192 4.59 8.24 -4.99
C TRP A 192 5.43 9.51 -5.01
N ILE A 193 6.67 9.44 -5.53
CA ILE A 193 7.45 10.65 -5.80
C ILE A 193 6.67 11.55 -6.78
N HIS A 194 6.10 10.96 -7.84
CA HIS A 194 5.29 11.72 -8.78
C HIS A 194 4.03 12.30 -8.12
N LEU A 195 3.33 11.54 -7.26
CA LEU A 195 2.20 12.06 -6.49
C LEU A 195 2.60 13.26 -5.63
N PHE A 196 3.72 13.16 -4.89
CA PHE A 196 4.25 14.25 -4.10
C PHE A 196 4.47 15.52 -4.94
N THR A 197 5.10 15.39 -6.11
CA THR A 197 5.34 16.56 -6.99
C THR A 197 4.04 17.22 -7.45
N LEU A 198 2.99 16.44 -7.71
CA LEU A 198 1.67 16.97 -8.10
C LEU A 198 1.01 17.71 -6.94
N VAL A 199 1.11 17.17 -5.73
CA VAL A 199 0.48 17.78 -4.54
C VAL A 199 1.21 19.05 -4.09
N GLN A 200 2.53 19.13 -4.23
CA GLN A 200 3.31 20.35 -3.96
C GLN A 200 3.04 21.47 -4.97
N ALA A 201 2.50 21.14 -6.14
CA ALA A 201 2.16 22.11 -7.17
C ALA A 201 0.74 22.70 -7.02
N LEU A 202 -0.02 22.28 -5.99
CA LEU A 202 -1.31 22.87 -5.60
C LEU A 202 -1.12 24.12 -4.73
#